data_AF-A0A0Q4BEA2-F1
#
_entry.id   AF-A0A0Q4BEA2-F1
#
_cell.length_a   1.000
_cell.length_b   1.000
_cell.length_c   1.000
_cell.angle_alpha   90.00
_cell.angle_beta   90.00
_cell.angle_gamma   90.00
#
_symmetry.space_group_name_H-M   'P 1'
#
loop_
_entity.id
_entity.type
_entity.pdbx_description
1 polymer ?
#
loop_
_entity_poly.entity_id
_entity_poly.type
_entity_poly.pdbx_seq_one_letter_code
_entity_poly.pdbx_strand_id
1 'polypeptide(L)'
;MDGERISLRLEPEDLRMLDGFLEEHPEFSNRSHLARLAIRAFIEQNEAPEGIASERRPAKGNAVTIDVPALAYMTIESFIRAGVYNSMEDAVVECLREKFITKETKERILQQQAESVRGLEVLDR
;
A
#
# COMPACT_ATOMS: atom_id res chain seq x y z
N MET A 1 31.92 -2.25 -4.38
CA MET A 1 30.83 -3.00 -3.74
C MET A 1 30.33 -3.99 -4.77
N ASP A 2 30.71 -5.25 -4.64
CA ASP A 2 30.24 -6.31 -5.55
C ASP A 2 28.79 -6.64 -5.18
N GLY A 3 27.86 -6.02 -5.89
CA GLY A 3 26.45 -6.39 -5.81
C GLY A 3 26.22 -7.77 -6.41
N GLU A 4 25.27 -8.52 -5.85
CA GLU A 4 24.84 -9.79 -6.43
C GLU A 4 24.39 -9.59 -7.88
N ARG A 5 24.90 -10.45 -8.78
CA ARG A 5 24.66 -10.34 -10.22
C ARG A 5 23.67 -11.42 -10.66
N ILE A 6 22.58 -10.97 -11.25
CA ILE A 6 21.61 -11.84 -11.92
C ILE A 6 21.95 -11.86 -13.42
N SER A 7 21.94 -13.05 -14.04
CA SER A 7 22.10 -13.21 -15.48
C SER A 7 20.88 -13.89 -16.06
N LEU A 8 20.21 -13.24 -17.01
CA LEU A 8 18.99 -13.72 -17.65
C LEU A 8 19.26 -13.99 -19.13
N ARG A 9 18.73 -15.11 -19.65
CA ARG A 9 18.68 -15.38 -21.07
C ARG A 9 17.33 -14.89 -21.60
N LEU A 10 17.38 -14.09 -22.65
CA LEU A 10 16.21 -13.52 -23.31
C LEU A 10 16.18 -13.99 -24.76
N GLU A 11 14.98 -14.13 -25.31
CA GLU A 11 14.83 -14.42 -26.72
C GLU A 11 15.26 -13.20 -27.57
N PRO A 12 15.70 -13.41 -28.82
CA PRO A 12 16.13 -12.31 -29.70
C PRO A 12 15.05 -11.25 -29.98
N GLU A 13 13.78 -11.64 -29.86
CA GLU A 13 12.63 -10.74 -30.01
C GLU A 13 12.50 -9.80 -28.81
N ASP A 14 12.59 -10.35 -27.59
CA ASP A 14 12.55 -9.58 -26.35
C ASP A 14 13.70 -8.59 -26.26
N LEU A 15 14.91 -9.01 -26.69
CA LEU A 15 16.07 -8.13 -26.72
C LEU A 15 15.87 -6.93 -27.66
N ARG A 16 15.29 -7.17 -28.85
CA ARG A 16 14.99 -6.10 -29.81
C ARG A 16 13.93 -5.14 -29.29
N MET A 17 12.89 -5.67 -28.64
CA MET A 17 11.87 -4.84 -28.00
C MET A 17 12.48 -3.93 -26.92
N LEU A 18 13.35 -4.50 -26.09
CA LEU A 18 14.00 -3.78 -24.99
C LEU A 18 14.98 -2.71 -25.51
N ASP A 19 15.70 -3.00 -26.59
CA ASP A 19 16.56 -2.02 -27.26
C ASP A 19 15.78 -0.89 -27.90
N GLY A 20 14.71 -1.19 -28.64
CA GLY A 20 13.84 -0.16 -29.23
C GLY A 20 13.25 0.77 -28.18
N PHE A 21 12.81 0.22 -27.05
CA PHE A 21 12.34 1.04 -25.93
C PHE A 21 13.43 1.97 -25.36
N LEU A 22 14.67 1.49 -25.24
CA LEU A 22 15.78 2.30 -24.74
C LEU A 22 16.20 3.42 -25.70
N GLU A 23 16.06 3.21 -27.00
CA GLU A 23 16.31 4.26 -28.01
C GLU A 23 15.32 5.41 -27.88
N GLU A 24 14.06 5.10 -27.57
CA GLU A 24 13.00 6.10 -27.36
C GLU A 24 13.05 6.75 -25.96
N HIS A 25 13.64 6.06 -24.98
CA HIS A 25 13.67 6.46 -23.57
C HIS A 25 15.10 6.48 -22.98
N PRO A 26 15.92 7.51 -23.31
CA PRO A 26 17.32 7.59 -22.88
C PRO A 26 17.48 7.76 -21.35
N GLU A 27 16.43 8.15 -20.63
CA GLU A 27 16.41 8.27 -19.16
C GLU A 27 16.76 6.95 -18.45
N PHE A 28 16.48 5.80 -19.07
CA PHE A 28 16.77 4.50 -18.48
C PHE A 28 18.22 4.07 -18.66
N SER A 29 19.05 4.82 -19.41
CA SER A 29 20.50 4.65 -19.60
C SER A 29 20.96 3.33 -20.23
N ASN A 30 20.55 2.17 -19.72
CA ASN A 30 20.93 0.85 -20.21
C ASN A 30 19.93 -0.24 -19.79
N ARG A 31 20.03 -1.41 -20.44
CA ARG A 31 19.17 -2.58 -20.19
C ARG A 31 19.11 -3.01 -18.72
N SER A 32 20.25 -2.99 -18.02
CA SER A 32 20.32 -3.42 -16.62
C SER A 32 19.62 -2.44 -15.67
N HIS A 33 19.71 -1.15 -15.95
CA HIS A 33 19.00 -0.13 -15.17
C HIS A 33 17.49 -0.20 -15.40
N LEU A 34 17.06 -0.35 -16.67
CA LEU A 34 15.65 -0.59 -17.00
C LEU A 34 15.11 -1.86 -16.32
N ALA A 35 15.80 -2.99 -16.44
CA ALA A 35 15.39 -4.26 -15.84
C ALA A 35 15.25 -4.15 -14.32
N ARG A 36 16.18 -3.44 -13.65
CA ARG A 36 16.11 -3.22 -12.19
C ARG A 36 14.85 -2.45 -11.80
N LEU A 37 14.52 -1.39 -12.54
CA LEU A 37 13.33 -0.58 -12.27
C LEU A 37 12.05 -1.35 -12.57
N ALA A 38 12.00 -2.08 -13.68
CA ALA A 38 10.85 -2.88 -14.08
C ALA A 38 10.58 -4.00 -13.06
N ILE A 39 11.62 -4.74 -12.64
CA ILE A 39 11.48 -5.78 -11.60
C ILE A 39 10.99 -5.17 -10.29
N ARG A 40 11.56 -4.03 -9.87
CA ARG A 40 11.11 -3.33 -8.66
C ARG A 40 9.66 -2.91 -8.75
N ALA A 41 9.27 -2.22 -9.83
CA ALA A 41 7.91 -1.75 -10.03
C ALA A 41 6.91 -2.93 -10.09
N PHE A 42 7.29 -4.02 -10.77
CA PHE A 42 6.47 -5.22 -10.85
C PHE A 42 6.26 -5.85 -9.47
N ILE A 43 7.32 -6.02 -8.67
CA ILE A 43 7.22 -6.55 -7.30
C ILE A 43 6.40 -5.60 -6.43
N GLU A 44 6.64 -4.29 -6.48
CA GLU A 44 5.86 -3.30 -5.71
C GLU A 44 4.36 -3.32 -6.09
N GLN A 45 4.02 -3.64 -7.34
CA GLN A 45 2.65 -3.73 -7.83
C GLN A 45 1.97 -5.07 -7.52
N ASN A 46 2.72 -6.18 -7.49
CA ASN A 46 2.16 -7.53 -7.39
C ASN A 46 2.40 -8.21 -6.03
N GLU A 47 3.41 -7.79 -5.27
CA GLU A 47 3.81 -8.34 -3.98
C GLU A 47 4.07 -7.22 -2.95
N ALA A 48 3.00 -6.77 -2.32
CA ALA A 48 3.08 -6.22 -0.98
C ALA A 48 2.38 -7.20 -0.02
N PRO A 49 3.00 -7.73 1.06
CA PRO A 49 4.41 -7.72 1.47
C PRO A 49 4.97 -9.10 1.91
N GLU A 50 6.28 -9.33 1.82
CA GLU A 50 7.10 -9.97 2.86
C GLU A 50 8.57 -10.09 2.37
N GLY A 51 9.41 -9.15 2.79
CA GLY A 51 10.83 -9.46 2.93
C GLY A 51 11.79 -9.04 1.82
N ILE A 52 11.67 -7.83 1.24
CA ILE A 52 12.89 -7.15 0.76
C ILE A 52 12.80 -5.65 1.04
N ALA A 53 13.63 -5.21 1.98
CA ALA A 53 13.56 -3.93 2.64
C ALA A 53 13.99 -2.74 1.77
N SER A 54 13.16 -1.71 1.74
CA SER A 54 13.61 -0.33 1.75
C SER A 54 12.66 0.43 2.66
N GLU A 55 13.10 0.68 3.90
CA GLU A 55 12.66 1.71 4.88
C GLU A 55 11.18 2.16 4.92
N ARG A 56 10.23 1.38 4.43
CA ARG A 56 8.81 1.64 4.59
C ARG A 56 8.44 1.16 6.00
N ARG A 57 8.03 2.11 6.85
CA ARG A 57 7.35 1.85 8.14
C ARG A 57 6.47 0.61 7.98
N PRO A 58 6.54 -0.39 8.88
CA PRO A 58 5.71 -1.58 8.76
C PRO A 58 4.27 -1.14 8.57
N ALA A 59 3.66 -1.58 7.46
CA ALA A 59 2.24 -1.45 7.27
C ALA A 59 1.60 -2.10 8.49
N LYS A 60 1.07 -1.27 9.41
CA LYS A 60 0.23 -1.77 10.48
C LYS A 60 -0.86 -2.61 9.81
N GLY A 61 -1.24 -3.76 10.38
CA GLY A 61 -2.21 -4.69 9.79
C GLY A 61 -3.61 -4.12 9.51
N ASN A 62 -3.80 -2.81 9.63
CA ASN A 62 -4.98 -2.02 9.32
C ASN A 62 -4.76 -1.00 8.18
N ALA A 63 -3.63 -1.06 7.46
CA ALA A 63 -3.38 -0.18 6.31
C ALA A 63 -4.10 -0.72 5.06
N VAL A 64 -4.94 0.13 4.46
CA VAL A 64 -5.66 -0.18 3.22
C VAL A 64 -5.37 0.92 2.20
N THR A 65 -4.95 0.54 1.00
CA THR A 65 -4.80 1.44 -0.15
C THR A 65 -6.10 1.44 -0.96
N ILE A 66 -6.64 2.61 -1.27
CA ILE A 66 -7.89 2.76 -2.03
C ILE A 66 -7.70 3.79 -3.14
N ASP A 67 -8.33 3.54 -4.29
CA ASP A 67 -8.54 4.56 -5.31
C ASP A 67 -9.88 5.26 -5.04
N VAL A 68 -9.83 6.59 -4.96
CA VAL A 68 -11.02 7.41 -4.75
C VAL A 68 -11.39 8.17 -6.03
N PRO A 69 -12.69 8.37 -6.31
CA PRO A 69 -13.12 9.19 -7.44
C PRO A 69 -12.52 10.60 -7.37
N ALA A 70 -12.14 11.15 -8.53
CA ALA A 70 -11.47 12.47 -8.62
C ALA A 70 -12.24 13.59 -7.90
N LEU A 71 -13.58 13.59 -8.01
CA LEU A 71 -14.42 14.57 -7.31
C LEU A 71 -14.27 14.49 -5.78
N ALA A 72 -14.21 13.28 -5.22
CA ALA A 72 -14.01 13.08 -3.78
C ALA A 72 -12.62 13.56 -3.35
N TYR A 73 -11.58 13.22 -4.12
CA TYR A 73 -10.21 13.68 -3.87
C TYR A 73 -10.12 15.21 -3.83
N MET A 74 -10.65 15.89 -4.85
CA MET A 74 -10.63 17.36 -4.94
C MET A 74 -11.42 18.03 -3.81
N THR A 75 -12.50 17.38 -3.36
CA THR A 75 -13.31 17.86 -2.25
C THR A 75 -12.52 17.78 -0.94
N ILE A 76 -11.87 16.65 -0.66
CA ILE A 76 -11.06 16.47 0.55
C ILE A 76 -9.88 17.46 0.57
N GLU A 77 -9.19 17.65 -0.56
CA GLU A 77 -8.14 18.67 -0.65
C GLU A 77 -8.66 20.08 -0.31
N SER A 78 -9.86 20.41 -0.77
CA SER A 78 -10.47 21.72 -0.52
C SER A 78 -10.79 21.91 0.97
N PHE A 79 -11.22 20.86 1.65
CA PHE A 79 -11.41 20.89 3.11
C PHE A 79 -10.10 21.03 3.89
N ILE A 80 -9.02 20.38 3.44
CA ILE A 80 -7.68 20.56 4.04
C ILE A 80 -7.20 22.00 3.86
N ARG A 81 -7.34 22.57 2.64
CA ARG A 81 -7.00 23.97 2.36
C ARG A 81 -7.81 24.96 3.20
N ALA A 82 -9.06 24.62 3.53
CA ALA A 82 -9.92 25.41 4.40
C ALA A 82 -9.62 25.23 5.90
N GLY A 83 -8.67 24.35 6.27
CA GLY A 83 -8.29 24.07 7.66
C GLY A 83 -9.28 23.19 8.42
N VAL A 84 -10.20 22.50 7.72
CA VAL A 84 -11.16 21.58 8.34
C VAL A 84 -10.48 20.29 8.79
N TYR A 85 -9.54 19.79 7.99
CA TYR A 85 -8.74 18.60 8.29
C TYR A 85 -7.25 18.91 8.21
N ASN A 86 -6.46 18.20 8.98
CA ASN A 86 -5.01 18.40 9.02
C ASN A 86 -4.29 17.67 7.87
N SER A 87 -4.89 16.59 7.35
CA SER A 87 -4.32 15.79 6.27
C SER A 87 -5.39 14.95 5.56
N MET A 88 -5.02 14.35 4.42
CA MET A 88 -5.87 13.40 3.68
C MET A 88 -6.23 12.18 4.53
N GLU A 89 -5.25 11.66 5.28
CA GLU A 89 -5.46 10.53 6.19
C GLU A 89 -6.46 10.88 7.30
N ASP A 90 -6.33 12.06 7.91
CA ASP A 90 -7.24 12.56 8.95
C ASP A 90 -8.69 12.61 8.45
N ALA A 91 -8.90 13.17 7.26
CA ALA A 91 -10.22 13.25 6.64
C ALA A 91 -10.83 11.87 6.36
N VAL A 92 -10.05 10.94 5.78
CA VAL A 92 -10.51 9.58 5.46
C VAL A 92 -10.84 8.80 6.73
N VAL A 93 -9.98 8.88 7.75
CA VAL A 93 -10.20 8.20 9.03
C VAL A 93 -11.47 8.70 9.69
N GLU A 94 -11.72 10.01 9.67
CA GLU A 94 -12.92 10.58 10.29
C GLU A 94 -14.20 10.12 9.58
N CYS A 95 -14.22 10.09 8.24
CA CYS A 95 -15.33 9.53 7.48
C CYS A 95 -15.57 8.04 7.82
N LEU A 96 -14.51 7.25 7.97
CA LEU A 96 -14.64 5.83 8.35
C LEU A 96 -15.21 5.69 9.77
N ARG A 97 -14.80 6.54 10.71
CA ARG A 97 -15.36 6.55 12.07
C ARG A 97 -16.84 6.87 12.07
N GLU A 98 -17.24 7.92 11.36
CA GLU A 98 -18.64 8.32 11.26
C GLU A 98 -19.51 7.21 10.68
N LYS A 99 -19.01 6.53 9.64
CA LYS A 99 -19.80 5.53 8.92
C LYS A 99 -19.84 4.16 9.60
N PHE A 100 -18.71 3.69 10.13
CA PHE A 100 -18.57 2.31 10.61
C PHE A 100 -18.53 2.19 12.14
N ILE A 101 -18.11 3.23 12.85
CA ILE A 101 -18.05 3.23 14.32
C ILE A 101 -19.27 3.96 14.89
N THR A 102 -20.45 3.38 14.65
CA THR A 102 -21.69 3.84 15.29
C THR A 102 -21.71 3.46 16.78
N LYS A 103 -22.52 4.17 17.58
CA LYS A 103 -22.68 3.88 19.02
C LYS A 103 -23.08 2.41 19.26
N GLU A 104 -23.98 1.90 18.44
CA GLU A 104 -24.46 0.52 18.49
C GLU A 104 -23.35 -0.50 18.19
N THR A 105 -22.53 -0.24 17.15
CA THR A 105 -21.37 -1.10 16.84
C THR A 105 -20.37 -1.10 18.00
N LYS A 106 -20.15 0.05 18.64
CA LYS A 106 -19.26 0.17 19.80
C LYS A 106 -19.77 -0.62 21.00
N GLU A 107 -21.06 -0.51 21.31
CA GLU A 107 -21.70 -1.25 22.41
C GLU A 107 -21.67 -2.77 22.18
N ARG A 108 -21.94 -3.22 20.95
CA ARG A 108 -21.89 -4.64 20.60
C ARG A 108 -20.48 -5.22 20.69
N ILE A 109 -19.45 -4.48 20.24
CA ILE A 109 -18.06 -4.92 20.37
C ILE A 109 -17.65 -5.00 21.85
N LEU A 110 -18.05 -4.01 22.67
CA LEU A 110 -17.78 -4.03 24.10
C LEU A 110 -18.45 -5.20 24.82
N GLN A 111 -19.70 -5.53 24.46
CA GLN A 111 -20.41 -6.70 24.99
C GLN A 111 -19.72 -8.01 24.58
N GLN A 112 -19.34 -8.16 23.32
CA GLN A 112 -18.61 -9.35 22.85
C GLN A 112 -17.25 -9.52 23.55
N GLN A 113 -16.52 -8.43 23.82
CA GLN A 113 -15.27 -8.49 24.58
C GLN A 113 -15.51 -8.88 26.04
N ALA A 114 -16.56 -8.34 26.68
CA ALA A 114 -16.93 -8.71 28.05
C ALA A 114 -17.34 -10.19 28.18
N GLU A 115 -18.04 -10.74 27.18
CA GLU A 115 -18.41 -12.16 27.13
C GLU A 115 -17.21 -13.08 26.85
N SER A 116 -16.29 -12.66 25.97
CA SER A 116 -15.07 -13.41 25.66
C SER A 116 -14.12 -13.51 26.87
N VAL A 117 -14.02 -12.44 27.65
CA VAL A 117 -13.24 -12.43 28.90
C VAL A 117 -13.88 -13.36 29.95
N ARG A 118 -15.22 -13.35 30.08
CA ARG A 118 -15.93 -14.27 31.00
C ARG A 118 -15.81 -15.74 30.58
N GLY A 119 -15.77 -16.03 29.28
CA GLY A 119 -15.60 -17.41 28.78
C GLY A 119 -14.24 -18.02 29.12
N LEU A 120 -13.18 -17.20 29.18
CA LEU A 120 -11.84 -17.63 29.57
C LEU A 120 -11.75 -17.97 31.07
N GLU A 121 -12.45 -17.24 31.94
CA GLU A 121 -12.45 -17.52 33.39
C GLU A 121 -13.18 -18.83 33.77
N VAL A 122 -14.05 -19.36 32.90
CA VAL A 122 -14.78 -20.62 33.15
C VAL A 122 -13.98 -21.85 32.66
N LEU A 123 -13.04 -21.67 31.73
CA LEU A 123 -12.19 -22.75 31.20
C LEU A 123 -10.95 -23.05 32.05
N ASP A 124 -10.68 -22.22 33.07
CA ASP A 124 -9.50 -22.33 33.95
C ASP A 124 -9.83 -22.91 35.35
N ARG A 125 -10.89 -23.73 35.44
CA ARG A 125 -11.32 -24.45 36.67
C ARG A 125 -11.47 -25.95 36.48
#